data_AF-A0A9E3W103-F1
#
_entry.id   AF-A0A9E3W103-F1
#
_cell.length_a   1.000
_cell.length_b   1.000
_cell.length_c   1.000
_cell.angle_alpha   90.00
_cell.angle_beta   90.00
_cell.angle_gamma   90.00
#
_symmetry.space_group_name_H-M   'P 1'
#
loop_
_entity.id
_entity.type
_entity.pdbx_description
1 polymer ?
#
loop_
_entity_poly.entity_id
_entity_poly.type
_entity_poly.pdbx_seq_one_letter_code
_entity_poly.pdbx_strand_id
1 'polypeptide(L)'
;MPYIKPEDRAPLDPLIDELAGKLPPDALAGNLNYVISRLCARLIEREKNYARLNELIGALECAKLELYRRVAAPYEDGKVAENGDVYGS
;
A
#
# COMPACT_ATOMS: atom_id res chain seq x y z
N MET A 1 -0.41 8.36 -5.46
CA MET A 1 -0.14 9.37 -4.41
C MET A 1 -0.09 10.76 -5.03
N PRO A 2 -0.81 11.77 -4.52
CA PRO A 2 -0.90 13.09 -5.16
C PRO A 2 0.43 13.87 -5.18
N TYR A 3 1.41 13.47 -4.36
CA TYR A 3 2.66 14.18 -4.13
C TYR A 3 3.88 13.65 -4.91
N ILE A 4 3.78 12.50 -5.59
CA ILE A 4 4.84 12.00 -6.48
C ILE A 4 4.50 12.36 -7.92
N LYS A 5 5.43 13.00 -8.65
CA LYS A 5 5.15 13.47 -10.02
C LYS A 5 5.07 12.30 -10.99
N PRO A 6 4.33 12.42 -12.11
CA PRO A 6 4.23 11.35 -13.10
C PRO A 6 5.60 10.85 -13.60
N GLU A 7 6.55 11.75 -13.83
CA GLU A 7 7.91 11.42 -14.26
C GLU A 7 8.68 10.54 -13.25
N ASP A 8 8.41 10.71 -11.95
CA ASP A 8 9.03 9.91 -10.88
C ASP A 8 8.38 8.52 -10.75
N ARG A 9 7.14 8.37 -11.23
CA ARG A 9 6.39 7.09 -11.23
C ARG A 9 6.75 6.22 -12.43
N ALA A 10 6.92 6.86 -13.61
CA ALA A 10 7.17 6.18 -14.88
C ALA A 10 8.24 5.07 -14.84
N PRO A 11 9.40 5.22 -14.17
CA PRO A 11 10.37 4.13 -14.09
C PRO A 11 9.99 3.03 -13.08
N LEU A 12 9.09 3.31 -12.13
CA LEU A 12 8.66 2.38 -11.08
C LEU A 12 7.48 1.52 -11.52
N ASP A 13 6.53 2.10 -12.23
CA ASP A 13 5.26 1.46 -12.59
C ASP A 13 5.46 0.09 -13.28
N PRO A 14 6.34 -0.08 -14.29
CA PRO A 14 6.55 -1.39 -14.93
C PRO A 14 7.07 -2.46 -13.96
N LEU A 15 7.92 -2.08 -13.01
CA LEU A 15 8.48 -3.01 -12.02
C LEU A 15 7.42 -3.42 -10.99
N ILE A 16 6.55 -2.49 -10.62
CA ILE A 16 5.43 -2.74 -9.72
C ILE A 16 4.43 -3.68 -10.38
N ASP A 17 4.09 -3.43 -11.65
CA ASP A 17 3.16 -4.25 -12.42
C ASP A 17 3.69 -5.68 -12.60
N GLU A 18 4.97 -5.82 -12.93
CA GLU A 18 5.62 -7.14 -13.04
C GLU A 18 5.57 -7.89 -11.71
N LEU A 19 5.89 -7.22 -10.60
CA LEU A 19 5.89 -7.83 -9.28
C LEU A 19 4.48 -8.23 -8.85
N ALA A 20 3.48 -7.36 -9.08
CA ALA A 20 2.08 -7.64 -8.78
C ALA A 20 1.58 -8.88 -9.55
N GLY A 21 1.96 -9.02 -10.83
CA GLY A 21 1.64 -10.20 -11.63
C GLY A 21 2.23 -11.51 -11.12
N LYS A 22 3.25 -11.46 -10.24
CA LYS A 22 3.86 -12.65 -9.62
C LYS A 22 3.25 -13.01 -8.26
N LEU A 23 2.38 -12.17 -7.69
CA LEU A 23 1.79 -12.44 -6.38
C LEU A 23 0.61 -13.41 -6.49
N PRO A 24 0.65 -14.56 -5.81
CA PRO A 24 -0.43 -15.54 -5.87
C PRO A 24 -1.67 -15.01 -5.12
N PRO A 25 -2.88 -15.02 -5.72
CA PRO A 25 -4.09 -14.48 -5.09
C PRO A 25 -4.48 -15.20 -3.79
N ASP A 26 -4.26 -16.51 -3.71
CA ASP A 26 -4.60 -17.39 -2.59
C ASP A 26 -3.69 -17.23 -1.37
N ALA A 27 -2.52 -16.60 -1.54
CA ALA A 27 -1.56 -16.33 -0.47
C ALA A 27 -1.11 -14.86 -0.45
N LEU A 28 -1.97 -13.94 -0.91
CA LEU A 28 -1.62 -12.55 -1.15
C LEU A 28 -1.09 -11.85 0.12
N ALA A 29 -1.74 -12.06 1.27
CA ALA A 29 -1.36 -11.38 2.51
C ALA A 29 0.09 -11.66 2.93
N GLY A 30 0.49 -12.94 2.94
CA GLY A 30 1.85 -13.35 3.29
C GLY A 30 2.90 -12.86 2.29
N ASN A 31 2.61 -13.00 1.00
CA ASN A 31 3.53 -12.59 -0.06
C ASN A 31 3.68 -11.07 -0.14
N LEU A 32 2.59 -10.31 0.02
CA LEU A 32 2.64 -8.85 0.07
C LEU A 32 3.46 -8.37 1.27
N ASN A 33 3.25 -8.96 2.45
CA ASN A 33 4.04 -8.63 3.64
C ASN A 33 5.53 -8.91 3.43
N TYR A 34 5.87 -10.05 2.82
CA TYR A 34 7.25 -10.37 2.45
C TYR A 34 7.86 -9.35 1.48
N VAL A 35 7.14 -8.97 0.42
CA VAL A 35 7.58 -7.96 -0.56
C VAL A 35 7.88 -6.63 0.12
N ILE A 36 6.94 -6.12 0.91
CA ILE A 36 7.10 -4.84 1.62
C ILE A 36 8.30 -4.91 2.58
N SER A 37 8.41 -6.00 3.35
CA SER A 37 9.52 -6.21 4.28
C SER A 37 10.87 -6.26 3.58
N ARG A 38 10.98 -6.96 2.45
CA ARG A 38 12.21 -7.03 1.65
C ARG A 38 12.56 -5.69 1.03
N LEU A 39 11.59 -4.93 0.55
CA LEU A 39 11.81 -3.57 0.04
C LEU A 39 12.37 -2.66 1.14
N CYS A 40 11.74 -2.66 2.32
CA CYS A 40 12.23 -1.89 3.47
C CYS A 40 13.64 -2.32 3.89
N ALA A 41 13.91 -3.62 3.98
CA ALA A 41 15.24 -4.14 4.32
C ALA A 41 16.32 -3.60 3.36
N ARG A 42 16.05 -3.62 2.05
CA ARG A 42 16.97 -3.07 1.02
C ARG A 42 17.19 -1.57 1.14
N LEU A 43 16.16 -0.81 1.50
CA LEU A 43 16.26 0.63 1.69
C LEU A 43 17.02 1.00 2.97
N ILE A 44 16.90 0.18 4.02
CA ILE A 44 17.62 0.33 5.29
C ILE A 44 19.10 -0.06 5.15
N GLU A 45 19.42 -1.12 4.39
CA GLU A 45 20.81 -1.56 4.14
C GLU A 45 21.69 -0.43 3.60
N ARG A 46 21.12 0.51 2.84
CA ARG A 46 21.83 1.66 2.29
C ARG A 46 22.19 2.70 3.34
N GLU A 47 21.37 2.84 4.38
CA GLU A 47 21.54 3.85 5.43
C GLU A 47 20.66 3.52 6.65
N LYS A 48 21.23 2.82 7.64
CA LYS A 48 20.49 2.45 8.85
C LYS A 48 20.62 3.51 9.93
N ASN A 49 19.64 4.42 9.98
CA ASN A 49 19.49 5.38 11.08
C ASN A 49 18.02 5.55 11.48
N TYR A 50 17.79 6.21 12.62
CA TYR A 50 16.45 6.40 13.17
C TYR A 50 15.54 7.24 12.27
N ALA A 51 16.09 8.25 11.58
CA ALA A 51 15.32 9.06 10.63
C ALA A 51 14.80 8.20 9.47
N ARG A 52 15.64 7.36 8.88
CA ARG A 52 15.24 6.43 7.81
C ARG A 52 14.15 5.45 8.26
N LEU A 53 14.24 4.94 9.49
CA LEU A 53 13.22 4.06 10.05
C LEU A 53 11.88 4.80 10.18
N ASN A 54 11.88 6.01 10.71
CA ASN A 54 10.66 6.82 10.83
C ASN A 54 10.07 7.18 9.47
N GLU A 55 10.89 7.50 8.47
CA GLU A 55 10.43 7.77 7.10
C GLU A 55 9.71 6.55 6.50
N LEU A 56 10.31 5.35 6.62
CA LEU A 56 9.73 4.13 6.09
C LEU A 56 8.42 3.78 6.80
N ILE A 57 8.40 3.83 8.13
CA ILE A 57 7.19 3.56 8.92
C ILE A 57 6.09 4.57 8.57
N GLY A 58 6.42 5.86 8.50
CA GLY A 58 5.47 6.90 8.12
C GLY A 58 4.89 6.69 6.71
N ALA A 59 5.73 6.33 5.74
CA ALA A 59 5.28 6.04 4.38
C ALA A 59 4.32 4.84 4.32
N LEU A 60 4.60 3.77 5.07
CA LEU A 60 3.74 2.58 5.14
C LEU A 60 2.39 2.88 5.80
N GLU A 61 2.40 3.65 6.90
CA GLU A 61 1.17 4.08 7.57
C GLU A 61 0.29 4.94 6.66
N CYS A 62 0.89 5.91 5.97
CA CYS A 62 0.18 6.73 4.98
C CYS A 62 -0.39 5.90 3.82
N ALA A 63 0.37 4.93 3.31
CA ALA A 63 -0.10 4.05 2.24
C ALA A 63 -1.31 3.20 2.67
N LYS A 64 -1.30 2.66 3.90
CA LYS A 64 -2.42 1.93 4.51
C LYS A 64 -3.66 2.81 4.62
N LEU A 65 -3.51 4.03 5.13
CA LEU A 65 -4.62 4.97 5.29
C LEU A 65 -5.22 5.39 3.95
N GLU A 66 -4.39 5.63 2.93
CA GLU A 66 -4.86 5.97 1.58
C GLU A 66 -5.60 4.81 0.91
N LEU A 67 -5.16 3.56 1.11
CA LEU A 67 -5.88 2.37 0.64
C LEU A 67 -7.27 2.30 1.28
N TYR A 68 -7.36 2.50 2.59
CA TYR A 68 -8.64 2.50 3.28
C TYR A 68 -9.56 3.63 2.78
N ARG A 69 -9.06 4.87 2.77
CA ARG A 69 -9.84 6.06 2.38
C ARG A 69 -10.31 6.04 0.93
N ARG A 70 -9.49 5.56 -0.01
CA ARG A 70 -9.78 5.65 -1.44
C ARG A 70 -10.38 4.39 -2.05
N VAL A 71 -10.24 3.24 -1.38
CA VAL A 71 -10.69 1.95 -1.92
C VAL A 71 -11.67 1.28 -0.98
N ALA A 72 -11.30 1.09 0.30
CA ALA A 72 -12.17 0.38 1.25
C ALA A 72 -13.44 1.17 1.56
N ALA A 73 -13.33 2.46 1.91
CA ALA A 73 -14.47 3.27 2.29
C ALA A 73 -15.54 3.37 1.17
N PRO A 74 -15.21 3.70 -0.10
CA PRO A 74 -16.20 3.69 -1.17
C PRO A 74 -16.83 2.31 -1.44
N TYR A 75 -16.07 1.23 -1.26
CA TYR A 75 -16.60 -0.12 -1.36
C TYR A 75 -17.58 -0.43 -0.22
N GLU A 76 -17.25 -0.04 1.01
CA GLU A 76 -18.10 -0.19 2.19
C GLU A 76 -19.38 0.65 2.07
N ASP A 77 -19.30 1.89 1.59
CA ASP A 77 -20.47 2.73 1.28
C ASP A 77 -21.42 2.03 0.30
N GLY A 78 -20.87 1.40 -0.74
CA GLY A 78 -21.63 0.58 -1.67
C GLY A 78 -22.30 -0.61 -0.99
N LYS A 79 -21.58 -1.30 -0.08
CA LYS A 79 -22.14 -2.42 0.69
C LYS A 79 -23.20 -2.00 1.69
N VAL A 80 -23.09 -0.80 2.25
CA VAL A 80 -24.14 -0.21 3.10
C VAL A 80 -25.39 0.07 2.28
N ALA A 81 -25.27 0.61 1.07
CA ALA A 81 -26.42 0.82 0.18
C ALA A 81 -27.09 -0.51 -0.24
N GLU A 82 -26.31 -1.59 -0.40
CA GLU A 82 -26.82 -2.92 -0.76
C GLU A 82 -27.47 -3.67 0.43
N ASN A 83 -26.85 -3.64 1.60
CA ASN A 83 -27.19 -4.53 2.72
C ASN A 83 -27.79 -3.80 3.94
N GLY A 84 -27.83 -2.47 3.91
CA GLY A 84 -28.17 -1.63 5.05
C GLY A 84 -26.97 -1.33 5.96
N ASP A 85 -27.05 -0.21 6.69
CA ASP A 85 -26.08 0.16 7.72
C ASP A 85 -26.45 -0.48 9.06
N VAL A 86 -25.44 -0.86 9.84
CA VAL A 86 -25.59 -1.36 11.21
C VAL A 86 -25.69 -0.20 12.20
N TYR A 87 -25.08 0.94 11.86
CA TYR A 87 -25.19 2.18 12.62
C TYR A 87 -26.29 3.01 11.99
N GLY A 88 -27.55 2.71 12.36
CA GLY A 88 -28.72 3.39 11.80
C GLY A 88 -28.54 4.91 11.76
N SER A 89 -28.52 5.45 10.54
CA SER A 89 -28.63 6.88 10.28
C SER A 89 -30.07 7.25 9.92
#